data_AF-A0A1F7LDI0-F1
#
_entry.id   AF-A0A1F7LDI0-F1
#
_cell.length_a   1.000
_cell.length_b   1.000
_cell.length_c   1.000
_cell.angle_alpha   90.00
_cell.angle_beta   90.00
_cell.angle_gamma   90.00
#
_symmetry.space_group_name_H-M   'P 1'
#
loop_
_entity.id
_entity.type
_entity.pdbx_description
1 polymer ?
#
loop_
_entity_poly.entity_id
_entity_poly.type
_entity_poly.pdbx_seq_one_letter_code
_entity_poly.pdbx_strand_id
1 'polypeptide(L)' 'MTVLRRAWEGWKRVARVIGDFQARLVLVVFYFVVFGPFALAVRLTGDPLAIKAASARGWLPRRDEAGSALERATRQS' A
#
# COMPACT_ATOMS: atom_id res chain seq x y z
N MET A 1 -13.15 -9.57 47.07
CA MET A 1 -13.37 -8.97 45.73
C MET A 1 -14.71 -9.45 45.20
N THR A 2 -15.63 -8.54 44.89
CA THR A 2 -17.00 -8.87 44.45
C THR A 2 -16.99 -9.58 43.10
N VAL A 3 -17.84 -10.60 42.94
CA VAL A 3 -17.97 -11.41 41.71
C VAL A 3 -18.23 -10.52 40.48
N LEU A 4 -19.01 -9.45 40.67
CA LEU A 4 -19.29 -8.44 39.67
C LEU A 4 -18.03 -7.78 39.09
N ARG A 5 -17.04 -7.51 39.94
CA ARG A 5 -15.78 -6.88 39.51
C ARG A 5 -14.94 -7.83 38.66
N ARG A 6 -14.95 -9.14 38.97
CA ARG A 6 -14.28 -10.16 38.14
C ARG A 6 -14.95 -10.34 36.78
N ALA A 7 -16.28 -10.37 36.75
CA ALA A 7 -17.03 -10.44 35.50
C ALA A 7 -16.75 -9.22 34.61
N TRP A 8 -16.69 -8.02 35.20
CA TRP A 8 -16.34 -6.78 34.49
C TRP A 8 -14.91 -6.79 33.93
N GLU A 9 -13.92 -7.25 34.71
CA GLU A 9 -12.55 -7.40 34.21
C GLU A 9 -12.45 -8.41 33.05
N GLY A 10 -13.19 -9.52 33.13
CA GLY A 10 -13.28 -10.51 32.06
C GLY A 10 -13.91 -9.91 30.80
N TRP A 11 -15.03 -9.19 30.95
CA TRP A 11 -15.72 -8.52 29.85
C TRP A 11 -14.82 -7.52 29.13
N LYS A 12 -14.04 -6.71 29.86
CA LYS A 12 -13.11 -5.73 29.25
C LYS A 12 -12.07 -6.38 28.34
N ARG A 13 -11.59 -7.59 28.66
CA ARG A 13 -10.67 -8.33 27.78
C ARG A 13 -11.33 -8.73 26.48
N VAL A 14 -12.55 -9.23 26.54
CA VAL A 14 -13.34 -9.61 25.36
C VAL A 14 -13.64 -8.38 24.51
N ALA A 15 -14.09 -7.29 25.14
CA ALA A 15 -14.37 -6.03 24.45
C ALA A 15 -13.14 -5.46 23.72
N ARG A 16 -11.93 -5.60 24.29
CA ARG A 16 -10.69 -5.18 23.64
C ARG A 16 -10.41 -5.98 22.36
N VAL A 17 -10.55 -7.31 22.41
CA VAL A 17 -10.33 -8.16 21.23
C VAL A 17 -11.31 -7.82 20.11
N ILE A 18 -12.58 -7.61 20.45
CA ILE A 18 -13.62 -7.20 19.49
C ILE A 18 -13.29 -5.81 18.94
N GLY A 19 -12.89 -4.88 19.79
CA GLY A 19 -12.50 -3.53 19.39
C GLY A 19 -11.32 -3.53 18.41
N ASP A 20 -10.27 -4.31 18.68
CA ASP A 20 -9.11 -4.43 17.81
C ASP A 20 -9.49 -5.00 16.43
N PHE A 21 -10.39 -5.98 16.40
CA PHE A 21 -10.92 -6.54 15.15
C PHE A 21 -11.73 -5.50 14.37
N GLN A 22 -12.64 -4.80 15.04
CA GLN A 22 -13.45 -3.75 14.42
C GLN A 22 -12.59 -2.60 13.89
N ALA A 23 -11.58 -2.17 14.65
CA ALA A 23 -10.64 -1.13 14.22
C ALA A 23 -9.87 -1.55 12.96
N ARG A 24 -9.39 -2.80 12.90
CA ARG A 24 -8.74 -3.33 11.69
C ARG A 24 -9.70 -3.43 10.52
N LEU A 25 -10.94 -3.88 10.75
CA LEU A 25 -11.94 -3.98 9.70
C LEU A 25 -12.25 -2.60 9.11
N VAL A 26 -12.49 -1.61 9.97
CA VAL A 26 -12.72 -0.21 9.55
C VAL A 26 -11.51 0.33 8.80
N LEU A 27 -10.29 0.08 9.28
CA LEU A 27 -9.06 0.51 8.62
C LEU A 27 -8.93 -0.11 7.22
N VAL A 28 -9.20 -1.41 7.08
CA VAL A 28 -9.15 -2.11 5.78
C VAL A 28 -10.18 -1.52 4.83
N VAL A 29 -11.43 -1.37 5.27
CA VAL A 29 -12.49 -0.76 4.44
C VAL A 29 -12.11 0.65 4.03
N PHE A 30 -11.66 1.49 4.96
CA PHE A 30 -11.21 2.85 4.66
C PHE A 30 -10.07 2.87 3.65
N TYR A 31 -9.05 2.02 3.84
CA TYR A 31 -7.92 1.90 2.93
C TYR A 31 -8.39 1.58 1.50
N PHE A 32 -9.27 0.59 1.32
CA PHE A 32 -9.76 0.23 -0.01
C PHE A 32 -10.72 1.26 -0.60
N VAL A 33 -11.54 1.93 0.20
CA VAL A 33 -12.44 2.98 -0.28
C VAL A 33 -11.66 4.21 -0.73
N VAL A 34 -10.61 4.60 0.00
CA VAL A 34 -9.79 5.75 -0.33
C VAL A 34 -8.78 5.43 -1.43
N PHE A 35 -7.95 4.40 -1.27
CA PHE A 35 -6.89 4.08 -2.24
C PHE A 35 -7.37 3.25 -3.43
N GLY A 36 -8.41 2.44 -3.29
CA GLY A 36 -8.97 1.62 -4.36
C GLY A 36 -9.33 2.39 -5.64
N PRO A 37 -10.04 3.54 -5.58
CA PRO A 37 -10.33 4.32 -6.79
C PRO A 37 -9.06 4.86 -7.46
N PHE A 38 -8.04 5.27 -6.71
CA PHE A 38 -6.76 5.71 -7.29
C PHE A 38 -6.03 4.54 -7.95
N ALA A 39 -5.96 3.38 -7.28
CA ALA A 39 -5.34 2.19 -7.83
C ALA A 39 -6.05 1.74 -9.11
N LEU A 40 -7.39 1.79 -9.13
CA LEU A 40 -8.19 1.48 -10.31
C LEU A 40 -7.95 2.50 -11.43
N ALA A 41 -7.93 3.80 -11.12
CA ALA A 41 -7.65 4.85 -12.09
C ALA A 41 -6.28 4.63 -12.75
N VAL A 42 -5.20 4.45 -11.98
CA VAL A 42 -3.85 4.20 -12.50
C VAL A 42 -3.80 2.93 -13.35
N ARG A 43 -4.47 1.87 -12.91
CA ARG A 43 -4.53 0.59 -13.65
C ARG A 43 -5.25 0.73 -15.00
N LEU A 44 -6.31 1.53 -15.06
CA LEU A 44 -7.11 1.74 -16.26
C LEU A 44 -6.45 2.72 -17.23
N THR A 45 -5.88 3.83 -16.74
CA THR A 45 -5.32 4.90 -17.58
C THR A 45 -3.92 4.60 -18.10
N GLY A 46 -3.19 3.65 -17.51
CA GLY A 46 -1.83 3.33 -17.96
C GLY A 46 -1.35 1.93 -17.61
N ASP A 47 -0.06 1.71 -17.79
CA ASP A 47 0.66 0.55 -17.27
C ASP A 47 2.07 0.98 -16.82
N PRO A 48 2.17 1.79 -15.74
CA PRO A 48 3.45 2.34 -15.29
C PRO A 48 4.44 1.26 -14.87
N LEU A 49 3.97 0.07 -14.52
CA LEU A 49 4.80 -1.07 -14.12
C LEU A 49 4.97 -2.10 -15.25
N ALA A 50 4.50 -1.82 -16.48
CA ALA A 50 4.58 -2.72 -17.62
C ALA A 50 4.08 -4.16 -17.32
N ILE A 51 3.06 -4.31 -16.47
CA ILE A 51 2.53 -5.60 -15.98
C ILE A 51 1.64 -6.27 -17.03
N LYS A 52 1.00 -5.50 -17.91
CA LYS A 52 0.06 -6.03 -18.92
C LYS A 52 0.81 -6.89 -19.92
N ALA A 53 0.18 -7.96 -20.40
CA ALA A 53 0.78 -8.90 -21.34
C ALA A 53 1.19 -8.26 -22.68
N ALA A 54 0.56 -7.12 -23.04
CA ALA A 54 0.85 -6.31 -24.21
C ALA A 54 2.04 -5.34 -24.03
N SER A 55 2.55 -5.18 -22.81
CA SER A 55 3.70 -4.33 -22.52
C SER A 55 5.00 -4.99 -22.96
N ALA A 56 5.98 -4.18 -23.36
CA ALA A 56 7.28 -4.66 -23.82
C ALA A 56 7.96 -5.50 -22.74
N ARG A 57 8.33 -6.74 -23.07
CA ARG A 57 9.01 -7.67 -22.17
C ARG A 57 10.51 -7.66 -22.46
N GLY A 58 11.33 -7.77 -21.42
CA GLY A 58 12.79 -7.82 -21.53
C GLY A 58 13.47 -6.50 -21.17
N TRP A 59 14.72 -6.34 -21.60
CA TRP A 59 15.50 -5.13 -21.35
C TRP A 59 14.83 -3.92 -21.98
N LEU A 60 14.41 -2.96 -21.17
CA LEU A 60 13.91 -1.70 -21.69
C LEU A 60 15.10 -0.92 -22.27
N PRO A 61 14.98 -0.40 -23.51
CA PRO A 61 15.99 0.49 -24.06
C PRO A 61 16.09 1.71 -23.13
N ARG A 62 17.30 1.94 -22.60
CA ARG A 62 17.57 3.14 -21.81
C ARG A 62 17.32 4.34 -22.73
N ARG A 63 16.48 5.27 -22.32
CA ARG A 63 16.38 6.56 -23.00
C ARG A 63 17.73 7.25 -22.89
N ASP A 64 18.34 7.56 -24.01
CA ASP A 64 19.59 8.31 -24.04
C ASP A 64 19.36 9.68 -23.42
N GLU A 65 20.08 9.95 -22.34
CA GLU A 65 20.10 11.24 -21.68
C GLU A 65 21.03 12.17 -22.46
N ALA A 66 20.60 13.42 -22.68
CA ALA A 66 21.38 14.40 -23.43
C ALA A 66 22.70 14.74 -22.69
N GLY A 67 23.83 14.63 -23.40
CA GLY A 67 25.15 14.98 -22.90
C GLY A 67 26.22 13.91 -23.20
N SER A 68 27.48 14.30 -23.08
CA SER A 68 28.62 13.40 -23.28
C SER A 68 28.73 12.38 -22.13
N ALA A 69 29.42 11.26 -22.36
CA ALA A 69 29.66 10.26 -21.31
C ALA A 69 30.41 10.84 -20.09
N LEU A 70 31.30 11.81 -20.32
CA LEU A 70 32.06 12.49 -19.28
C LEU A 70 31.15 13.34 -18.38
N GLU A 71 30.28 14.17 -18.98
CA GLU A 71 29.34 15.01 -18.23
C GLU A 71 28.37 14.19 -17.37
N ARG A 72 28.03 12.97 -17.80
CA ARG A 72 27.21 12.06 -16.99
C ARG A 72 27.96 11.52 -15.78
N ALA A 73 29.23 11.12 -15.94
CA ALA A 73 30.05 10.61 -14.85
C ALA A 73 30.26 11.66 -13.75
N THR A 74 30.44 12.92 -14.12
CA THR A 74 30.65 14.02 -13.16
C THR A 74 29.41 14.36 -12.31
N ARG A 75 28.20 14.01 -12.76
CA ARG A 75 26.95 14.26 -12.00
C ARG A 75 26.61 13.16 -10.98
N GLN A 76 27.34 12.05 -10.99
CA GLN A 76 27.09 10.90 -10.10
C GLN A 76 27.92 10.91 -8.81
N SER A 77 28.86 11.86 -8.67
CA SER A 77 29.65 12.10 -7.45
C SER A 77 29.00 13.15 -6.56
#